data_AF-A0A4C1SE40-F1
#
_entry.id   AF-A0A4C1SE40-F1
#
_cell.length_a   1.000
_cell.length_b   1.000
_cell.length_c   1.000
_cell.angle_alpha   90.00
_cell.angle_beta   90.00
_cell.angle_gamma   90.00
#
_symmetry.space_group_name_H-M   'P 1'
#
loop_
_entity.id
_entity.type
_entity.pdbx_description
1 polymer ?
#
loop_
_entity_poly.entity_id
_entity_poly.type
_entity_poly.pdbx_seq_one_letter_code
_entity_poly.pdbx_strand_id
1 'polypeptide(L)'
;MAQKEEETEYVFHIDDDVEIDCTIGGVETKMLIDSGCKQNLITKATWETLKKNKVILNNQHPNPNVTFMAYGSTIPLMIKGSFEARIQVGSRYEYSTFYVVCDGTRNLLGKTTAISLGVLKIGLNAEVNQVIFSVKEYSPSTQFF
;
A
#
# COMPACT_ATOMS: atom_id res chain seq x y z
N MET A 1 32.86 -20.77 -23.98
CA MET A 1 32.68 -19.56 -23.16
C MET A 1 31.24 -19.57 -22.69
N ALA A 2 30.99 -19.63 -21.38
CA ALA A 2 29.64 -19.59 -20.84
C ALA A 2 29.16 -18.13 -20.82
N GLN A 3 28.06 -17.84 -21.50
CA GLN A 3 27.36 -16.56 -21.35
C GLN A 3 26.80 -16.53 -19.94
N LYS A 4 27.23 -15.53 -19.16
CA LYS A 4 26.66 -15.22 -17.86
C LYS A 4 25.35 -14.50 -18.15
N GLU A 5 24.22 -15.17 -17.91
CA GLU A 5 22.91 -14.53 -17.99
C GLU A 5 22.90 -13.38 -16.98
N GLU A 6 22.55 -12.17 -17.45
CA GLU A 6 22.40 -11.01 -16.57
C GLU A 6 21.15 -11.23 -15.73
N GLU A 7 21.37 -11.53 -14.45
CA GLU A 7 20.33 -11.66 -13.45
C GLU A 7 19.72 -10.26 -13.24
N THR A 8 18.62 -9.98 -13.95
CA THR A 8 17.93 -8.70 -13.86
C THR A 8 17.11 -8.69 -12.57
N GLU A 9 17.70 -8.13 -11.53
CA GLU A 9 17.04 -7.92 -10.25
C GLU A 9 16.15 -6.67 -10.32
N TYR A 10 14.84 -6.88 -10.41
CA TYR A 10 13.88 -5.78 -10.36
C TYR A 10 13.71 -5.36 -8.89
N VAL A 11 14.22 -4.18 -8.52
CA VAL A 11 14.09 -3.63 -7.15
C VAL A 11 12.64 -3.45 -6.69
N PHE A 12 11.68 -3.48 -7.62
CA PHE A 12 10.23 -3.42 -7.38
C PHE A 12 9.50 -4.74 -7.71
N HIS A 13 10.18 -5.89 -7.58
CA HIS A 13 9.54 -7.20 -7.75
C HIS A 13 8.75 -7.56 -6.49
N ILE A 14 7.41 -7.54 -6.62
CA ILE A 14 6.45 -7.82 -5.54
C ILE A 14 6.02 -9.30 -5.58
N ASP A 15 6.90 -10.19 -6.05
CA ASP A 15 6.53 -11.59 -6.27
C ASP A 15 6.60 -12.47 -5.01
N ASP A 16 7.41 -12.07 -4.03
CA ASP A 16 7.58 -12.76 -2.74
C ASP A 16 6.80 -12.12 -1.58
N ASP A 17 5.97 -11.10 -1.84
CA ASP A 17 5.24 -10.42 -0.77
C ASP A 17 4.04 -11.25 -0.27
N VAL A 18 3.96 -11.34 1.07
CA VAL A 18 2.91 -12.07 1.78
C VAL A 18 1.59 -11.30 1.65
N GLU A 19 0.65 -11.86 0.90
CA GLU A 19 -0.76 -11.44 0.95
C GLU A 19 -1.40 -11.89 2.26
N ILE A 20 -2.27 -11.04 2.81
CA ILE A 20 -3.08 -11.40 3.98
C ILE A 20 -4.48 -11.80 3.53
N ASP A 21 -5.07 -12.77 4.25
CA ASP A 21 -6.48 -13.09 4.10
C ASP A 21 -7.32 -12.02 4.80
N CYS A 22 -8.28 -11.47 4.05
CA CYS A 22 -9.27 -10.55 4.57
C CYS A 22 -10.67 -10.93 4.06
N THR A 23 -11.69 -10.28 4.61
CA THR A 23 -13.07 -10.42 4.14
C THR A 23 -13.60 -9.05 3.74
N ILE A 24 -13.94 -8.88 2.46
CA ILE A 24 -14.57 -7.67 1.92
C ILE A 24 -16.05 -7.93 1.70
N GLY A 25 -16.91 -7.22 2.42
CA GLY A 25 -18.37 -7.36 2.30
C GLY A 25 -18.88 -8.79 2.50
N GLY A 26 -18.19 -9.59 3.32
CA GLY A 26 -18.52 -11.00 3.57
C GLY A 26 -17.87 -12.01 2.62
N VAL A 27 -17.05 -11.58 1.65
CA VAL A 27 -16.34 -12.45 0.71
C VAL A 27 -14.85 -12.47 1.01
N GLU A 28 -14.26 -13.66 1.12
CA GLU A 28 -12.82 -13.83 1.32
C GLU A 28 -12.04 -13.25 0.14
N THR A 29 -10.97 -12.52 0.45
CA THR A 29 -10.13 -11.85 -0.55
C THR A 29 -8.72 -11.75 0.00
N LYS A 30 -7.72 -12.01 -0.85
CA LYS A 30 -6.32 -11.79 -0.53
C LYS A 30 -5.91 -10.38 -0.94
N MET A 31 -5.18 -9.71 -0.06
CA MET A 31 -4.66 -8.37 -0.30
C MET A 31 -3.22 -8.24 0.16
N LEU A 32 -2.43 -7.54 -0.65
CA LEU A 32 -1.08 -7.13 -0.30
C LEU A 32 -1.13 -5.85 0.54
N ILE A 33 -0.38 -5.78 1.64
CA ILE A 33 -0.22 -4.55 2.41
C ILE A 33 0.70 -3.60 1.65
N ASP A 34 0.17 -2.48 1.17
CA ASP A 34 0.96 -1.46 0.50
C ASP A 34 1.01 -0.17 1.34
N SER A 35 2.14 0.01 2.02
CA SER A 35 2.38 1.21 2.83
C SER A 35 2.66 2.48 2.00
N GLY A 36 2.98 2.33 0.71
CA GLY A 36 3.18 3.41 -0.25
C GLY A 36 1.88 3.90 -0.89
N CYS A 37 0.84 3.07 -0.92
CA CYS A 37 -0.48 3.46 -1.41
C CYS A 37 -1.40 3.88 -0.26
N LYS A 38 -2.11 5.01 -0.40
CA LYS A 38 -3.13 5.42 0.59
C LYS A 38 -4.45 4.67 0.43
N GLN A 39 -4.78 4.27 -0.79
CA GLN A 39 -6.10 3.79 -1.19
C GLN A 39 -6.14 2.27 -1.29
N ASN A 40 -7.32 1.68 -1.08
CA ASN A 40 -7.52 0.26 -1.37
C ASN A 40 -7.82 0.08 -2.84
N LEU A 41 -7.02 -0.75 -3.51
CA LEU A 41 -7.18 -1.06 -4.93
C LEU A 41 -7.54 -2.53 -5.08
N ILE A 42 -8.54 -2.83 -5.91
CA ILE A 42 -8.85 -4.19 -6.31
C ILE A 42 -8.74 -4.34 -7.82
N THR A 43 -8.28 -5.51 -8.25
CA THR A 43 -8.25 -5.84 -9.67
C THR A 43 -9.67 -6.00 -10.21
N LYS A 44 -9.83 -5.80 -11.52
CA LYS A 44 -11.06 -6.15 -12.23
C LYS A 44 -11.46 -7.61 -11.98
N ALA A 45 -10.50 -8.54 -11.98
CA ALA A 45 -10.78 -9.96 -11.75
C ALA A 45 -11.37 -10.20 -10.35
N THR A 46 -10.78 -9.61 -9.31
CA THR A 46 -11.31 -9.67 -7.95
C THR A 46 -12.69 -9.04 -7.85
N TRP A 47 -12.92 -7.91 -8.51
CA TRP A 47 -14.26 -7.30 -8.55
C TRP A 47 -15.34 -8.22 -9.13
N GLU A 48 -15.06 -8.90 -10.24
CA GLU A 48 -16.00 -9.86 -10.83
C GLU A 48 -16.26 -11.05 -9.88
N THR A 49 -15.24 -11.53 -9.17
CA THR A 49 -15.37 -12.57 -8.14
C THR A 49 -16.21 -12.09 -6.94
N LEU A 50 -16.00 -10.88 -6.44
CA LEU A 50 -16.79 -10.31 -5.35
C LEU A 50 -18.28 -10.25 -5.72
N LYS A 51 -18.60 -9.76 -6.93
CA LYS A 51 -19.98 -9.74 -7.43
C LYS A 51 -20.59 -11.13 -7.55
N LYS A 52 -19.85 -12.09 -8.11
CA LYS A 52 -20.30 -13.48 -8.24
C LYS A 52 -20.65 -14.10 -6.89
N ASN A 53 -19.92 -13.73 -5.85
CA ASN A 53 -20.12 -14.20 -4.48
C ASN A 53 -21.02 -13.28 -3.63
N LYS A 54 -21.78 -12.38 -4.25
CA LYS A 54 -22.79 -11.53 -3.59
C LYS A 54 -22.24 -10.67 -2.46
N VAL A 55 -21.09 -10.03 -2.70
CA VAL A 55 -20.49 -9.05 -1.79
C VAL A 55 -21.51 -8.01 -1.30
N ILE A 56 -21.45 -7.69 0.00
CA ILE A 56 -22.22 -6.60 0.63
C ILE A 56 -21.42 -5.30 0.48
N LEU A 57 -22.01 -4.32 -0.19
CA LEU A 57 -21.38 -3.03 -0.47
C LEU A 57 -22.40 -1.89 -0.52
N ASN A 58 -21.88 -0.67 -0.43
CA ASN A 58 -22.60 0.60 -0.46
C ASN A 58 -21.91 1.56 -1.44
N ASN A 59 -22.54 2.70 -1.72
CA ASN A 59 -21.93 3.86 -2.40
C ASN A 59 -21.11 3.49 -3.65
N GLN A 60 -21.74 2.76 -4.58
CA GLN A 60 -21.09 2.42 -5.85
C GLN A 60 -21.07 3.63 -6.77
N HIS A 61 -19.88 3.99 -7.23
CA HIS A 61 -19.67 5.09 -8.18
C HIS A 61 -18.94 4.56 -9.41
N PRO A 62 -19.62 4.43 -10.57
CA PRO A 62 -18.93 4.20 -11.83
C PRO A 62 -18.12 5.45 -12.20
N ASN A 63 -16.93 5.26 -12.76
CA ASN A 63 -16.06 6.36 -13.25
C ASN A 63 -15.85 7.49 -12.22
N PRO A 64 -15.27 7.19 -11.04
CA PRO A 64 -15.02 8.21 -10.03
C PRO A 64 -14.11 9.32 -10.59
N ASN A 65 -14.38 10.57 -10.23
CA ASN A 65 -13.59 11.72 -10.64
C ASN A 65 -12.26 11.79 -9.85
N VAL A 66 -11.41 10.78 -10.03
CA VAL A 66 -10.09 10.64 -9.41
C VAL A 66 -9.10 10.12 -10.45
N THR A 67 -7.85 10.55 -10.34
CA THR A 67 -6.75 10.05 -11.16
C THR A 67 -5.68 9.50 -10.25
N PHE A 68 -5.34 8.22 -10.41
CA PHE A 68 -4.25 7.59 -9.68
C PHE A 68 -3.08 7.34 -10.63
N MET A 69 -1.87 7.58 -10.12
CA MET A 69 -0.62 7.31 -10.82
C MET A 69 0.14 6.24 -10.05
N ALA A 70 0.66 5.22 -10.75
CA ALA A 70 1.65 4.33 -10.16
C ALA A 70 2.98 5.07 -10.03
N TYR A 71 3.75 4.77 -8.98
CA TYR A 71 5.07 5.36 -8.80
C TYR A 71 5.98 4.99 -9.97
N GLY A 72 6.65 5.98 -10.57
CA GLY A 72 7.49 5.78 -11.77
C GLY A 72 6.73 5.65 -13.09
N SER A 73 5.39 5.70 -13.09
CA SER A 73 4.57 5.73 -14.31
C SER A 73 4.13 7.16 -14.65
N THR A 74 4.15 7.49 -15.94
CA THR A 74 3.50 8.69 -16.49
C THR A 74 2.08 8.43 -16.98
N ILE A 75 1.68 7.15 -17.06
CA ILE A 75 0.37 6.72 -17.51
C ILE A 75 -0.54 6.50 -16.28
N PRO A 76 -1.72 7.16 -16.23
CA PRO A 76 -2.69 6.95 -15.17
C PRO A 76 -3.22 5.52 -15.12
N LEU A 77 -3.54 5.06 -13.91
CA LEU A 77 -4.30 3.84 -13.71
C LEU A 77 -5.71 4.01 -14.27
N MET A 78 -6.16 3.03 -15.06
CA MET A 78 -7.54 3.00 -15.56
C MET A 78 -8.48 2.50 -14.45
N ILE A 79 -9.29 3.41 -13.89
CA ILE A 79 -10.24 3.11 -12.83
C ILE A 79 -11.63 2.86 -13.42
N LYS A 80 -12.18 1.67 -13.18
CA LYS A 80 -13.53 1.27 -13.61
C LYS A 80 -14.63 1.87 -12.74
N GLY A 81 -14.36 1.98 -11.44
CA GLY A 81 -15.36 2.36 -10.46
C GLY A 81 -14.80 2.37 -9.05
N SER A 82 -15.63 2.78 -8.11
CA SER A 82 -15.38 2.62 -6.68
C SER A 82 -16.64 2.14 -5.96
N PHE A 83 -16.44 1.56 -4.78
CA PHE A 83 -17.51 1.15 -3.88
C PHE A 83 -17.01 1.21 -2.44
N GLU A 84 -17.94 1.26 -1.49
CA GLU A 84 -17.63 1.12 -0.08
C GLU A 84 -18.06 -0.26 0.42
N ALA A 85 -17.22 -0.89 1.22
CA ALA A 85 -17.54 -2.16 1.84
C ALA A 85 -16.90 -2.25 3.21
N ARG A 86 -17.46 -3.12 4.05
CA ARG A 86 -16.79 -3.53 5.29
C ARG A 86 -15.62 -4.44 4.93
N ILE A 87 -14.43 -4.11 5.41
CA ILE A 87 -13.26 -5.00 5.35
C ILE A 87 -12.92 -5.50 6.75
N GLN A 88 -12.56 -6.76 6.86
CA GLN A 88 -12.22 -7.42 8.12
C GLN A 88 -10.94 -8.25 7.99
N VAL A 89 -10.09 -8.17 9.01
CA VAL A 89 -8.93 -9.07 9.21
C VAL A 89 -8.97 -9.57 10.65
N GLY A 90 -9.03 -10.89 10.84
CA GLY A 90 -9.24 -11.48 12.15
C GLY A 90 -10.52 -10.94 12.81
N SER A 91 -10.40 -10.33 14.00
CA SER A 91 -11.52 -9.71 14.73
C SER A 91 -11.72 -8.23 14.44
N ARG A 92 -10.81 -7.57 13.71
CA ARG A 92 -10.83 -6.12 13.45
C ARG A 92 -11.51 -5.83 12.12
N TYR A 93 -12.29 -4.76 12.06
CA TYR A 93 -12.97 -4.35 10.83
C TYR A 93 -13.17 -2.84 10.75
N GLU A 94 -13.37 -2.34 9.53
CA GLU A 94 -13.82 -0.98 9.25
C GLU A 94 -14.62 -0.93 7.94
N TYR A 95 -15.26 0.21 7.66
CA TYR A 95 -15.81 0.51 6.34
C TYR A 95 -14.80 1.35 5.56
N SER A 96 -14.49 0.93 4.34
CA SER A 96 -13.52 1.62 3.49
C SER A 96 -13.94 1.65 2.03
N THR A 97 -13.38 2.62 1.31
CA THR A 97 -13.55 2.76 -0.14
C THR A 97 -12.53 1.89 -0.87
N PHE A 98 -12.99 1.19 -1.90
CA PHE A 98 -12.19 0.39 -2.80
C PHE A 98 -12.33 0.94 -4.22
N TYR A 99 -11.21 1.05 -4.92
CA TYR A 99 -11.19 1.43 -6.34
C TYR A 99 -10.87 0.22 -7.21
N VAL A 100 -11.66 0.02 -8.25
CA VAL A 100 -11.49 -1.08 -9.20
C VAL A 100 -10.57 -0.66 -10.33
N VAL A 101 -9.40 -1.28 -10.43
CA VAL A 101 -8.39 -1.02 -11.46
C VAL A 101 -8.56 -2.02 -12.60
N CYS A 102 -8.68 -1.53 -13.84
CA CYS A 102 -8.89 -2.38 -15.02
C CYS A 102 -7.73 -3.34 -15.27
N ASP A 103 -6.50 -2.82 -15.23
CA ASP A 103 -5.28 -3.53 -15.63
C ASP A 103 -4.38 -3.84 -14.41
N GLY A 104 -4.97 -3.90 -13.22
CA GLY A 104 -4.25 -4.24 -12.00
C GLY A 104 -3.92 -5.73 -11.93
N THR A 105 -2.72 -6.05 -11.46
CA THR A 105 -2.24 -7.43 -11.29
C THR A 105 -2.43 -7.97 -9.87
N ARG A 106 -2.52 -7.09 -8.86
CA ARG A 106 -2.69 -7.45 -7.44
C ARG A 106 -3.69 -6.53 -6.73
N ASN A 107 -4.27 -7.02 -5.64
CA ASN A 107 -5.11 -6.22 -4.75
C ASN A 107 -4.25 -5.57 -3.67
N LEU A 108 -4.42 -4.28 -3.45
CA LEU A 108 -3.60 -3.51 -2.52
C LEU A 108 -4.46 -2.99 -1.36
N LEU A 109 -4.06 -3.33 -0.14
CA LEU A 109 -4.58 -2.76 1.09
C LEU A 109 -3.79 -1.50 1.39
N GLY A 110 -4.45 -0.36 1.24
CA GLY A 110 -3.81 0.94 1.43
C GLY A 110 -3.39 1.17 2.88
N LYS A 111 -2.32 1.94 3.06
CA LYS A 111 -1.73 2.34 4.33
C LYS A 111 -2.74 2.72 5.41
N THR A 112 -3.72 3.56 5.11
CA THR A 112 -4.71 4.03 6.10
C THR A 112 -5.50 2.85 6.67
N THR A 113 -6.00 1.99 5.78
CA THR A 113 -6.81 0.84 6.13
C THR A 113 -5.97 -0.24 6.83
N ALA A 114 -4.75 -0.48 6.35
CA ALA A 114 -3.82 -1.40 6.98
C ALA A 114 -3.48 -1.01 8.44
N ILE A 115 -3.32 0.29 8.73
CA ILE A 115 -3.10 0.80 10.10
C ILE A 115 -4.35 0.61 10.96
N SER A 116 -5.51 0.98 10.44
CA SER A 116 -6.80 0.86 11.14
C SER A 116 -7.12 -0.60 11.51
N LEU A 117 -6.89 -1.53 10.59
CA LEU A 117 -7.02 -2.97 10.81
C LEU A 117 -5.90 -3.58 11.67
N GLY A 118 -4.85 -2.81 11.99
CA GLY A 118 -3.76 -3.23 12.88
C GLY A 118 -2.75 -4.18 12.24
N VAL A 119 -2.74 -4.28 10.91
CA VAL A 119 -1.78 -5.11 10.16
C VAL A 119 -0.56 -4.33 9.67
N LEU A 120 -0.61 -3.00 9.73
CA LEU A 120 0.53 -2.12 9.48
C LEU A 120 0.76 -1.21 10.68
N LYS A 121 2.01 -1.07 11.10
CA LYS A 121 2.43 -0.15 12.15
C LYS A 121 3.57 0.72 11.64
N ILE A 122 3.45 2.03 11.83
CA ILE A 122 4.45 3.01 11.42
C ILE A 122 4.98 3.72 12.67
N GLY A 123 6.31 3.83 12.77
CA GLY A 123 7.00 4.43 13.92
C GLY A 123 7.48 3.41 14.94
N LEU A 124 8.29 3.89 15.89
CA LEU A 124 8.88 3.10 16.97
C LEU A 124 8.04 3.23 18.25
N ASN A 125 7.95 2.15 19.02
CA ASN A 125 7.42 2.18 20.39
C ASN A 125 8.48 2.55 21.43
N ALA A 126 9.75 2.65 21.03
CA ALA A 126 10.88 2.83 21.92
C ALA A 126 11.46 4.24 21.80
N GLU A 127 12.01 4.75 22.91
CA GLU A 127 12.85 5.96 22.91
C GLU A 127 14.00 5.76 21.92
N VAL A 128 14.04 6.59 20.88
CA VAL A 128 15.03 6.50 19.82
C VAL A 128 16.25 7.33 20.22
N ASN A 129 17.46 6.82 19.95
CA ASN A 129 18.72 7.54 20.17
C ASN A 129 18.63 8.98 19.64
N GLN A 130 18.70 9.96 20.54
CA GLN A 130 18.90 11.35 20.15
C GLN A 130 20.34 11.50 19.66
N VAL A 131 20.51 11.87 18.39
CA VAL A 131 21.82 12.31 17.90
C VAL A 131 22.09 13.70 18.45
N ILE A 132 22.81 13.77 19.58
CA ILE A 132 23.28 15.03 20.14
C ILE A 132 24.48 15.47 19.30
N PHE A 133 24.28 16.51 18.48
CA PHE A 133 25.39 17.20 17.84
C PHE A 133 26.14 18.01 18.90
N SER A 134 27.31 17.52 19.33
CA SER A 134 28.24 18.33 20.10
C SER A 134 28.97 19.27 19.14
N VAL A 135 28.60 20.55 19.16
CA VAL A 135 29.39 21.59 18.52
C VAL A 135 30.69 21.71 19.32
N LYS A 136 31.82 21.35 18.71
CA LYS A 136 33.12 21.71 19.28
C LYS A 136 33.31 23.21 19.07
N GLU A 137 33.25 23.97 20.16
CA GLU A 137 33.72 25.36 20.13
C GLU A 137 35.21 25.38 19.81
N TYR A 138 35.57 26.10 18.75
CA TYR A 138 36.96 26.35 18.40
C TYR A 138 37.46 27.51 19.25
N SER A 139 38.41 27.26 20.14
CA SER A 139 39.14 28.32 20.84
C SER A 139 40.14 28.96 19.87
N PRO A 140 40.08 30.27 19.62
CA PRO A 140 41.08 30.94 18.79
C PRO A 140 42.41 30.99 19.56
N SER A 141 43.44 30.35 19.04
CA SER A 141 44.80 30.49 19.55
C SER A 141 45.30 31.91 19.26
N THR A 142 45.39 32.74 20.28
CA THR A 142 46.15 34.00 20.21
C THR A 142 47.62 33.66 20.02
N GLN A 143 48.20 33.97 18.86
CA GLN A 143 49.64 34.08 18.69
C GLN A 143 50.00 35.56 18.60
N PHE A 144 50.76 36.04 19.59
CA PHE A 144 51.46 37.31 19.54
C PHE A 144 52.77 37.13 18.77
N PHE A 145 52.98 37.96 17.75
CA PHE A 145 54.24 38.65 17.46
C PHE A 145 53.94 40.00 16.83
#